data_AF-A0A917ZD28-F1
#
_entry.id   AF-A0A917ZD28-F1
#
_cell.length_a   1.000
_cell.length_b   1.000
_cell.length_c   1.000
_cell.angle_alpha   90.00
_cell.angle_beta   90.00
_cell.angle_gamma   90.00
#
_symmetry.space_group_name_H-M   'P 1'
#
loop_
_entity.id
_entity.type
_entity.pdbx_description
1 polymer ?
#
loop_
_entity_poly.entity_id
_entity_poly.type
_entity_poly.pdbx_seq_one_letter_code
_entity_poly.pdbx_strand_id
1 'polypeptide(L)'
;MRLPIVLILFALLAGCAGAPPPAPVPEPVKPTPPAPSEPVETRETRVIPEPANPTLPSTVADDATLANAFLQTYREQSLYNGRHPLQLSYDYRFVENRWSPRQDRLIMLFENAQGDSGFVAWSLNGDASATSLRLEDSQLGRRFALILRPARLCFAVDAARAPAWIGGRWVYDQQRPGTFECNGLTNRSAFKPGTRLPGLMGVYFREGDVVLLYDTREQRDLAAGILAQLFPNLVFNP
;
A
#
# COMPACT_ATOMS: atom_id res chain seq x y z
N MET A 1 -51.42 -1.68 -21.41
CA MET A 1 -51.43 -3.15 -21.24
C MET A 1 -51.09 -3.45 -19.79
N ARG A 2 -52.00 -4.10 -19.07
CA ARG A 2 -51.94 -4.38 -17.62
C ARG A 2 -51.44 -5.81 -17.42
N LEU A 3 -50.36 -5.99 -16.67
CA LEU A 3 -49.88 -7.32 -16.26
C LEU A 3 -50.54 -7.73 -14.94
N PRO A 4 -51.08 -8.96 -14.80
CA PRO A 4 -51.68 -9.42 -13.57
C PRO A 4 -50.64 -9.96 -12.59
N ILE A 5 -50.82 -9.56 -11.34
CA ILE A 5 -50.21 -10.13 -10.13
C ILE A 5 -50.76 -11.55 -9.97
N VAL A 6 -49.87 -12.54 -9.88
CA VAL A 6 -50.22 -13.92 -9.49
C VAL A 6 -49.54 -14.19 -8.15
N LEU A 7 -50.32 -14.02 -7.08
CA LEU A 7 -50.05 -14.53 -5.75
C LEU A 7 -50.31 -16.03 -5.77
N ILE A 8 -49.32 -16.86 -5.48
CA ILE A 8 -49.52 -18.28 -5.19
C ILE A 8 -49.16 -18.52 -3.73
N LEU A 9 -50.23 -18.56 -2.94
CA LEU A 9 -50.33 -19.09 -1.60
C LEU A 9 -50.31 -20.62 -1.74
N PHE A 10 -49.29 -21.32 -1.20
CA PHE A 10 -49.37 -22.78 -1.04
C PHE A 10 -49.36 -23.16 0.44
N ALA A 11 -50.36 -23.98 0.74
CA ALA A 11 -50.84 -24.34 2.04
C ALA A 11 -49.87 -25.21 2.82
N LEU A 12 -49.92 -25.01 4.15
CA LEU A 12 -49.44 -25.93 5.16
C LEU A 12 -50.05 -27.32 4.97
N LEU A 13 -49.19 -28.32 4.77
CA LEU A 13 -49.52 -29.73 4.99
C LEU A 13 -48.93 -30.16 6.32
N ALA A 14 -49.80 -30.22 7.32
CA ALA A 14 -49.54 -30.92 8.57
C ALA A 14 -49.47 -32.42 8.27
N GLY A 15 -48.29 -33.03 8.49
CA GLY A 15 -48.07 -34.46 8.45
C GLY A 15 -47.29 -34.90 9.68
N CYS A 16 -47.95 -35.59 10.59
CA CYS A 16 -47.33 -36.30 11.70
C CYS A 16 -46.44 -37.42 11.16
N ALA A 17 -45.12 -37.25 11.22
CA ALA A 17 -44.16 -38.35 11.15
C ALA A 17 -43.53 -38.51 12.53
N GLY A 18 -43.60 -39.74 13.05
CA GLY A 18 -43.20 -40.10 14.40
C GLY A 18 -41.74 -39.75 14.73
N ALA A 19 -41.49 -39.54 16.01
CA ALA A 19 -40.17 -39.27 16.54
C ALA A 19 -39.18 -40.36 16.08
N PRO A 20 -37.99 -39.98 15.57
CA PRO A 20 -36.95 -40.95 15.23
C PRO A 20 -36.50 -41.68 16.50
N PRO A 21 -36.10 -42.96 16.40
CA PRO A 21 -35.60 -43.70 17.54
C PRO A 21 -34.39 -42.98 18.15
N PRO A 22 -34.23 -43.01 19.48
CA PRO A 22 -33.11 -42.37 20.14
C PRO A 22 -31.79 -42.88 19.54
N ALA A 23 -30.96 -41.95 19.09
CA ALA A 23 -29.63 -42.26 18.59
C ALA A 23 -28.86 -43.04 19.67
N PRO A 24 -28.11 -44.08 19.30
CA PRO A 24 -27.25 -44.80 20.24
C PRO A 24 -26.32 -43.80 20.92
N VAL A 25 -26.28 -43.85 22.25
CA VAL A 25 -25.40 -43.06 23.10
C VAL A 25 -23.97 -43.25 22.60
N PRO A 26 -23.26 -42.18 22.19
CA PRO A 26 -21.86 -42.29 21.82
C PRO A 26 -21.08 -42.85 23.01
N GLU A 27 -20.37 -43.95 22.80
CA GLU A 27 -19.38 -44.43 23.77
C GLU A 27 -18.42 -43.27 24.11
N PRO A 28 -17.98 -43.14 25.37
CA PRO A 28 -17.00 -42.12 25.74
C PRO A 28 -15.75 -42.28 24.89
N VAL A 29 -15.58 -41.38 23.90
CA VAL A 29 -14.35 -41.30 23.12
C VAL A 29 -13.24 -40.98 24.11
N LYS A 30 -12.44 -42.00 24.43
CA LYS A 30 -11.23 -41.85 25.23
C LYS A 30 -10.42 -40.73 24.56
N PRO A 31 -10.05 -39.64 25.27
CA PRO A 31 -9.35 -38.53 24.65
C PRO A 31 -8.03 -39.06 24.07
N THR A 32 -7.99 -39.17 22.74
CA THR A 32 -6.74 -39.39 22.01
C THR A 32 -5.84 -38.21 22.37
N PRO A 33 -4.61 -38.44 22.87
CA PRO A 33 -3.66 -37.36 23.09
C PRO A 33 -3.55 -36.53 21.81
N PRO A 34 -3.57 -35.19 21.90
CA PRO A 34 -3.37 -34.36 20.71
C PRO A 34 -2.10 -34.84 20.01
N ALA A 35 -2.19 -35.07 18.70
CA ALA A 35 -1.02 -35.37 17.89
C ALA A 35 0.06 -34.31 18.19
N PRO A 36 1.35 -34.69 18.24
CA PRO A 36 2.42 -33.71 18.43
C PRO A 36 2.23 -32.61 17.39
N SER A 37 1.91 -31.40 17.86
CA SER A 37 1.84 -30.22 17.02
C SER A 37 3.18 -30.11 16.29
N GLU A 38 3.14 -30.10 14.96
CA GLU A 38 4.33 -29.93 14.14
C GLU A 38 5.13 -28.73 14.66
N PRO A 39 6.48 -28.79 14.64
CA PRO A 39 7.30 -27.68 15.09
C PRO A 39 6.88 -26.40 14.35
N VAL A 40 6.35 -25.42 15.08
CA VAL A 40 6.10 -24.09 14.51
C VAL A 40 7.47 -23.52 14.19
N GLU A 41 7.82 -23.50 12.91
CA GLU A 41 9.08 -22.96 12.44
C GLU A 41 9.17 -21.48 12.86
N THR A 42 10.07 -21.19 13.81
CA THR A 42 10.18 -19.85 14.39
C THR A 42 10.72 -18.92 13.32
N ARG A 43 9.86 -18.03 12.81
CA ARG A 43 10.29 -17.00 11.86
C ARG A 43 11.25 -16.03 12.54
N GLU A 44 12.53 -16.11 12.16
CA GLU A 44 13.55 -15.19 12.62
C GLU A 44 13.60 -13.95 11.72
N THR A 45 13.64 -12.78 12.37
CA THR A 45 13.78 -11.48 11.71
C THR A 45 14.83 -10.65 12.44
N ARG A 46 15.77 -10.07 11.70
CA ARG A 46 16.72 -9.05 12.18
C ARG A 46 16.47 -7.74 11.47
N VAL A 47 16.45 -6.65 12.22
CA VAL A 47 16.28 -5.28 11.71
C VAL A 47 17.53 -4.49 12.09
N ILE A 48 18.23 -3.97 11.08
CA ILE A 48 19.54 -3.36 11.23
C ILE A 48 19.48 -1.95 10.62
N PRO A 49 19.68 -0.88 11.40
CA PRO A 49 19.90 0.46 10.85
C PRO A 49 21.04 0.43 9.85
N GLU A 50 20.78 0.95 8.66
CA GLU A 50 21.75 0.96 7.58
C GLU A 50 21.57 2.26 6.81
N PRO A 51 22.49 3.23 6.89
CA PRO A 51 22.36 4.51 6.23
C PRO A 51 22.03 4.37 4.75
N ALA A 52 21.09 5.18 4.28
CA ALA A 52 20.88 5.37 2.85
C ALA A 52 22.03 6.21 2.30
N ASN A 53 22.50 5.87 1.10
CA ASN A 53 23.40 6.71 0.33
C ASN A 53 22.61 7.24 -0.87
N PRO A 54 21.96 8.42 -0.76
CA PRO A 54 21.18 8.96 -1.86
C PRO A 54 22.05 9.07 -3.11
N THR A 55 21.76 8.25 -4.12
CA THR A 55 22.50 8.24 -5.39
C THR A 55 21.53 8.47 -6.54
N LEU A 56 21.91 9.37 -7.44
CA LEU A 56 21.20 9.57 -8.70
C LEU A 56 22.21 9.56 -9.85
N PRO A 57 21.86 8.97 -11.00
CA PRO A 57 22.73 8.97 -12.18
C PRO A 57 23.06 10.37 -12.70
N SER A 58 22.24 11.39 -12.39
CA SER A 58 22.46 12.79 -12.74
C SER A 58 22.35 13.70 -11.50
N THR A 59 23.10 14.81 -11.51
CA THR A 59 23.12 15.79 -10.41
C THR A 59 21.80 16.52 -10.22
N VAL A 60 21.01 16.67 -11.30
CA VAL A 60 19.61 17.13 -11.30
C VAL A 60 18.88 16.33 -12.37
N ALA A 61 17.87 15.56 -11.98
CA ALA A 61 16.98 14.89 -12.93
C ALA A 61 15.78 15.81 -13.19
N ASP A 62 15.26 15.82 -14.41
CA ASP A 62 14.00 16.51 -14.69
C ASP A 62 12.82 15.82 -13.98
N ASP A 63 11.73 16.55 -13.81
CA ASP A 63 10.54 16.08 -13.09
C ASP A 63 9.96 14.78 -13.65
N ALA A 64 9.98 14.62 -14.99
CA ALA A 64 9.45 13.43 -15.63
C ALA A 64 10.34 12.22 -15.35
N THR A 65 11.66 12.40 -15.40
CA THR A 65 12.63 11.36 -15.03
C THR A 65 12.44 10.93 -13.57
N LEU A 66 12.29 11.88 -12.64
CA LEU A 66 12.06 11.57 -11.21
C LEU A 66 10.75 10.82 -10.99
N ALA A 67 9.64 11.29 -11.59
CA ALA A 67 8.33 10.68 -11.44
C ALA A 67 8.29 9.25 -12.02
N ASN A 68 8.86 9.05 -13.21
CA ASN A 68 8.93 7.74 -13.84
C ASN A 68 9.85 6.77 -13.06
N ALA A 69 11.00 7.25 -12.58
CA ALA A 69 11.90 6.43 -11.77
C ALA A 69 11.24 6.03 -10.43
N PHE A 70 10.44 6.92 -9.83
CA PHE A 70 9.68 6.59 -8.63
C PHE A 70 8.63 5.50 -8.90
N LEU A 71 7.82 5.63 -9.95
CA LEU A 71 6.85 4.60 -10.31
C LEU A 71 7.50 3.27 -10.67
N GLN A 72 8.62 3.30 -11.39
CA GLN A 72 9.37 2.11 -11.74
C GLN A 72 9.91 1.40 -10.50
N THR A 73 10.56 2.14 -9.59
CA THR A 73 11.12 1.56 -8.37
C THR A 73 10.02 0.96 -7.49
N TYR A 74 8.83 1.58 -7.43
CA TYR A 74 7.68 1.02 -6.71
C TYR A 74 7.11 -0.24 -7.38
N ARG A 75 6.94 -0.22 -8.71
CA ARG A 75 6.41 -1.34 -9.51
C ARG A 75 7.24 -2.61 -9.36
N GLU A 76 8.56 -2.48 -9.30
CA GLU A 76 9.48 -3.61 -9.26
C GLU A 76 9.39 -4.41 -7.95
N GLN A 77 8.70 -3.90 -6.92
CA GLN A 77 8.72 -4.52 -5.61
C GLN A 77 7.70 -5.64 -5.47
N SER A 78 8.25 -6.85 -5.33
CA SER A 78 7.50 -8.10 -5.26
C SER A 78 6.54 -8.21 -4.06
N LEU A 79 6.75 -7.42 -3.01
CA LEU A 79 6.00 -7.51 -1.75
C LEU A 79 4.81 -6.55 -1.64
N TYR A 80 4.62 -5.61 -2.58
CA TYR A 80 3.43 -4.75 -2.59
C TYR A 80 2.21 -5.45 -3.17
N ASN A 81 1.04 -5.00 -2.75
CA ASN A 81 -0.26 -5.46 -3.24
C ASN A 81 -1.01 -4.43 -4.11
N GLY A 82 -0.48 -3.21 -4.23
CA GLY A 82 -1.13 -2.11 -4.94
C GLY A 82 -1.19 -2.30 -6.44
N ARG A 83 -2.29 -1.88 -7.06
CA ARG A 83 -2.56 -1.95 -8.50
C ARG A 83 -2.39 -0.60 -9.19
N HIS A 84 -2.69 0.50 -8.51
CA HIS A 84 -2.64 1.84 -9.10
C HIS A 84 -1.22 2.27 -9.50
N PRO A 85 -0.14 1.98 -8.73
CA PRO A 85 1.21 2.28 -9.18
C PRO A 85 1.56 1.59 -10.51
N LEU A 86 1.08 0.35 -10.70
CA LEU A 86 1.26 -0.40 -11.94
C LEU A 86 0.49 0.27 -13.08
N GLN A 87 -0.80 0.55 -12.87
CA GLN A 87 -1.65 1.21 -13.86
C GLN A 87 -1.10 2.56 -14.28
N LEU A 88 -0.65 3.40 -13.33
CA LEU A 88 0.04 4.66 -13.60
C LEU A 88 1.30 4.47 -14.46
N SER A 89 2.07 3.41 -14.22
CA SER A 89 3.31 3.14 -14.98
C SER A 89 3.09 2.65 -16.41
N TYR A 90 1.93 2.09 -16.72
CA TYR A 90 1.63 1.47 -18.02
C TYR A 90 0.70 2.34 -18.88
N ASP A 91 -0.35 2.89 -18.28
CA ASP A 91 -1.48 3.47 -19.02
C ASP A 91 -1.45 5.01 -19.02
N TYR A 92 -0.62 5.61 -18.16
CA TYR A 92 -0.55 7.05 -17.98
C TYR A 92 0.83 7.60 -18.38
N ARG A 93 0.83 8.86 -18.82
CA ARG A 93 2.04 9.62 -19.14
C ARG A 93 2.19 10.79 -18.18
N PHE A 94 3.41 11.00 -17.71
CA PHE A 94 3.72 12.14 -16.86
C PHE A 94 3.41 13.46 -17.56
N VAL A 95 2.83 14.39 -16.80
CA VAL A 95 2.48 15.75 -17.25
C VAL A 95 3.35 16.77 -16.53
N GLU A 96 3.24 16.85 -15.21
CA GLU A 96 3.94 17.84 -14.40
C GLU A 96 3.96 17.48 -12.91
N ASN A 97 4.84 18.15 -12.16
CA ASN A 97 4.81 18.17 -10.70
C ASN A 97 4.09 19.44 -10.20
N ARG A 98 3.07 19.28 -9.36
CA ARG A 98 2.38 20.40 -8.71
C ARG A 98 2.68 20.41 -7.22
N TRP A 99 3.27 21.51 -6.77
CA TRP A 99 3.66 21.71 -5.38
C TRP A 99 2.64 22.55 -4.61
N SER A 100 2.49 22.27 -3.32
CA SER A 100 1.91 23.26 -2.41
C SER A 100 2.84 24.49 -2.31
N PRO A 101 2.32 25.68 -1.95
CA PRO A 101 3.15 26.86 -1.73
C PRO A 101 4.26 26.68 -0.67
N ARG A 102 4.08 25.75 0.27
CA ARG A 102 5.07 25.42 1.31
C ARG A 102 6.03 24.30 0.92
N GLN A 103 5.86 23.70 -0.25
CA GLN A 103 6.64 22.57 -0.74
C GLN A 103 6.64 21.34 0.20
N ASP A 104 5.59 21.20 0.99
CA ASP A 104 5.34 20.07 1.91
C ASP A 104 4.36 19.03 1.32
N ARG A 105 3.78 19.32 0.15
CA ARG A 105 2.89 18.43 -0.57
C ARG A 105 3.15 18.51 -2.06
N LEU A 106 3.18 17.35 -2.68
CA LEU A 106 3.46 17.17 -4.11
C LEU A 106 2.37 16.31 -4.74
N ILE A 107 1.92 16.71 -5.92
CA ILE A 107 1.17 15.89 -6.85
C ILE A 107 2.06 15.68 -8.08
N MET A 108 2.51 14.45 -8.31
CA MET A 108 3.05 14.06 -9.61
C MET A 108 1.84 13.71 -10.49
N LEU A 109 1.57 14.53 -11.50
CA LEU A 109 0.40 14.40 -12.35
C LEU A 109 0.72 13.58 -13.59
N PHE A 110 -0.22 12.71 -13.95
CA PHE A 110 -0.20 11.90 -15.15
C PHE A 110 -1.56 11.94 -15.84
N GLU A 111 -1.59 11.66 -17.14
CA GLU A 111 -2.81 11.58 -17.95
C GLU A 111 -2.79 10.34 -18.83
N ASN A 112 -3.95 9.70 -19.01
CA ASN A 112 -4.11 8.58 -19.93
C ASN A 112 -4.57 9.04 -21.32
N ALA A 113 -4.67 8.11 -22.27
CA ALA A 113 -5.09 8.42 -23.64
C ALA A 113 -6.55 8.91 -23.74
N GLN A 114 -7.37 8.66 -22.73
CA GLN A 114 -8.77 9.08 -22.64
C GLN A 114 -8.92 10.49 -22.03
N GLY A 115 -7.83 11.08 -21.55
CA GLY A 115 -7.81 12.39 -20.88
C GLY A 115 -8.22 12.34 -19.40
N ASP A 116 -8.36 11.16 -18.80
CA ASP A 116 -8.52 11.05 -17.35
C ASP A 116 -7.16 11.25 -16.67
N SER A 117 -7.19 11.90 -15.51
CA SER A 117 -6.00 12.15 -14.70
C SER A 117 -5.70 10.98 -13.77
N GLY A 118 -4.41 10.70 -13.62
CA GLY A 118 -3.85 9.83 -12.58
C GLY A 118 -2.77 10.60 -11.84
N PHE A 119 -2.52 10.30 -10.57
CA PHE A 119 -1.51 11.03 -9.82
C PHE A 119 -0.91 10.25 -8.66
N VAL A 120 0.33 10.61 -8.33
CA VAL A 120 0.98 10.25 -7.08
C VAL A 120 0.93 11.46 -6.15
N ALA A 121 0.26 11.33 -5.01
CA ALA A 121 0.16 12.36 -4.01
C ALA A 121 1.09 12.07 -2.83
N TRP A 122 2.00 12.99 -2.58
CA TRP A 122 2.89 12.99 -1.43
C TRP A 122 2.53 14.12 -0.47
N SER A 123 2.60 13.82 0.83
CA SER A 123 2.59 14.82 1.90
C SER A 123 3.72 14.50 2.86
N LEU A 124 4.76 15.33 2.89
CA LEU A 124 5.87 15.24 3.82
C LEU A 124 5.94 16.58 4.55
N ASN A 125 5.79 16.58 5.87
CA ASN A 125 5.93 17.83 6.62
C ASN A 125 7.36 18.36 6.51
N GLY A 126 7.56 19.66 6.80
CA GLY A 126 8.89 20.27 6.75
C GLY A 126 9.91 19.68 7.74
N ASP A 127 9.46 18.93 8.74
CA ASP A 127 10.27 18.18 9.71
C ASP A 127 10.32 16.67 9.39
N ALA A 128 9.94 16.27 8.18
CA ALA A 128 9.97 14.87 7.77
C ALA A 128 11.39 14.32 7.77
N SER A 129 11.48 13.08 8.23
CA SER A 129 12.70 12.29 8.25
C SER A 129 12.51 10.97 7.53
N ALA A 130 13.59 10.43 6.98
CA ALA A 130 13.67 9.11 6.37
C ALA A 130 14.66 8.26 7.16
N THR A 131 14.21 7.16 7.74
CA THR A 131 15.07 6.16 8.40
C THR A 131 15.30 4.99 7.47
N SER A 132 16.56 4.59 7.29
CA SER A 132 16.93 3.51 6.39
C SER A 132 17.31 2.25 7.15
N LEU A 133 16.76 1.10 6.75
CA LEU A 133 16.97 -0.17 7.43
C LEU A 133 17.33 -1.27 6.44
N ARG A 134 18.09 -2.26 6.91
CA ARG A 134 18.16 -3.59 6.31
C ARG A 134 17.37 -4.57 7.17
N LEU A 135 16.47 -5.29 6.54
CA LEU A 135 15.70 -6.38 7.13
C LEU A 135 16.29 -7.70 6.64
N GLU A 136 16.57 -8.62 7.54
CA GLU A 136 16.94 -10.00 7.23
C GLU A 136 15.90 -10.91 7.87
N ASP A 137 15.04 -11.50 7.03
CA ASP A 137 13.94 -12.34 7.47
C ASP A 137 14.07 -13.73 6.84
N SER A 138 13.87 -14.77 7.65
CA SER A 138 13.94 -16.17 7.20
C SER A 138 12.99 -16.49 6.04
N GLN A 139 11.86 -15.78 5.89
CA GLN A 139 10.87 -16.03 4.84
C GLN A 139 10.91 -15.01 3.70
N LEU A 140 11.20 -13.74 3.99
CA LEU A 140 11.27 -12.68 2.96
C LEU A 140 12.68 -12.51 2.37
N GLY A 141 13.69 -13.11 2.99
CA GLY A 141 15.09 -12.86 2.68
C GLY A 141 15.55 -11.47 3.13
N ARG A 142 16.61 -10.98 2.49
CA ARG A 142 17.15 -9.64 2.74
C ARG A 142 16.32 -8.59 2.00
N ARG A 143 15.92 -7.53 2.69
CA ARG A 143 15.21 -6.38 2.13
C ARG A 143 15.75 -5.07 2.70
N PHE A 144 15.51 -3.97 1.99
CA PHE A 144 16.01 -2.65 2.34
C PHE A 144 14.84 -1.68 2.44
N ALA A 145 14.63 -1.08 3.60
CA ALA A 145 13.49 -0.20 3.84
C ALA A 145 13.92 1.27 3.94
N LEU A 146 13.07 2.17 3.47
CA LEU A 146 13.02 3.58 3.82
C LEU A 146 11.70 3.87 4.53
N ILE A 147 11.78 4.27 5.79
CA ILE A 147 10.62 4.66 6.59
C ILE A 147 10.57 6.18 6.62
N LEU A 148 9.54 6.78 6.03
CA LEU A 148 9.32 8.22 6.04
C LEU A 148 8.32 8.61 7.13
N ARG A 149 8.70 9.61 7.95
CA ARG A 149 7.88 10.12 9.05
C ARG A 149 8.06 11.63 9.29
N PRO A 150 6.98 12.40 9.44
CA PRO A 150 5.61 12.06 9.05
C PRO A 150 5.47 12.13 7.53
N ALA A 151 4.84 11.12 6.92
CA ALA A 151 4.64 11.08 5.48
C ALA A 151 3.30 10.43 5.11
N ARG A 152 2.78 10.78 3.93
CA ARG A 152 1.64 10.11 3.29
C ARG A 152 1.92 9.98 1.81
N LEU A 153 1.57 8.82 1.27
CA LEU A 153 1.73 8.50 -0.14
C LEU A 153 0.43 7.87 -0.63
N CYS A 154 -0.18 8.45 -1.66
CA CYS A 154 -1.35 7.88 -2.32
C CYS A 154 -1.14 7.83 -3.82
N PHE A 155 -1.65 6.77 -4.44
CA PHE A 155 -1.75 6.59 -5.88
C PHE A 155 -3.22 6.66 -6.27
N ALA A 156 -3.53 7.50 -7.26
CA ALA A 156 -4.87 7.64 -7.77
C ALA A 156 -4.91 7.48 -9.28
N VAL A 157 -5.99 6.86 -9.77
CA VAL A 157 -6.27 6.64 -11.20
C VAL A 157 -7.72 7.02 -11.50
N ASP A 158 -8.03 7.18 -12.79
CA ASP A 158 -9.37 7.42 -13.33
C ASP A 158 -10.08 8.66 -12.73
N ALA A 159 -9.33 9.69 -12.35
CA ALA A 159 -9.90 10.96 -11.91
C ALA A 159 -10.33 11.80 -13.11
N ALA A 160 -11.48 12.49 -13.01
CA ALA A 160 -11.95 13.36 -14.10
C ALA A 160 -10.99 14.50 -14.45
N ARG A 161 -10.22 14.96 -13.46
CA ARG A 161 -9.28 16.06 -13.58
C ARG A 161 -8.27 16.02 -12.45
N ALA A 162 -7.12 16.63 -12.70
CA ALA A 162 -6.10 16.87 -11.71
C ALA A 162 -6.63 17.66 -10.51
N PRO A 163 -6.21 17.33 -9.28
CA PRO A 163 -6.58 18.11 -8.10
C PRO A 163 -6.04 19.54 -8.19
N ALA A 164 -6.79 20.48 -7.61
CA ALA A 164 -6.43 21.88 -7.54
C ALA A 164 -6.05 22.27 -6.10
N TRP A 165 -5.07 23.17 -5.95
CA TRP A 165 -4.72 23.70 -4.64
C TRP A 165 -5.67 24.86 -4.26
N ILE A 166 -6.57 24.64 -3.30
CA ILE A 166 -7.55 25.64 -2.87
C ILE A 166 -7.64 25.64 -1.35
N GLY A 167 -7.48 26.81 -0.73
CA GLY A 167 -7.65 26.98 0.72
C GLY A 167 -6.67 26.12 1.55
N GLY A 168 -5.44 25.92 1.08
CA GLY A 168 -4.41 25.17 1.81
C GLY A 168 -4.52 23.63 1.70
N ARG A 169 -5.29 23.13 0.74
CA ARG A 169 -5.42 21.69 0.49
C ARG A 169 -5.62 21.37 -0.99
N TRP A 170 -5.32 20.13 -1.35
CA TRP A 170 -5.74 19.55 -2.61
C TRP A 170 -7.25 19.32 -2.59
N VAL A 171 -7.95 19.89 -3.57
CA VAL A 171 -9.37 19.69 -3.79
C VAL A 171 -9.53 18.82 -5.02
N TYR A 172 -10.17 17.67 -4.82
CA TYR A 172 -10.46 16.68 -5.85
C TYR A 172 -11.81 16.96 -6.49
N ASP A 173 -12.02 16.42 -7.69
CA ASP A 173 -13.33 16.43 -8.32
C ASP A 173 -14.37 15.73 -7.43
N GLN A 174 -15.56 16.33 -7.26
CA GLN A 174 -16.57 15.81 -6.34
C GLN A 174 -17.32 14.60 -6.89
N GLN A 175 -17.39 14.43 -8.21
CA GLN A 175 -18.15 13.37 -8.87
C GLN A 175 -17.25 12.19 -9.23
N ARG A 176 -16.04 12.47 -9.71
CA ARG A 176 -15.02 11.47 -10.10
C ARG A 176 -13.66 11.87 -9.53
N PRO A 177 -13.44 11.76 -8.21
CA PRO A 177 -12.16 12.08 -7.58
C PRO A 177 -11.03 11.10 -7.96
N GLY A 178 -11.36 9.99 -8.62
CA GLY A 178 -10.47 8.87 -8.89
C GLY A 178 -10.56 7.79 -7.81
N THR A 179 -9.92 6.65 -8.08
CA THR A 179 -9.79 5.54 -7.13
C THR A 179 -8.44 5.64 -6.44
N PHE A 180 -8.38 5.51 -5.11
CA PHE A 180 -7.17 5.74 -4.33
C PHE A 180 -6.60 4.47 -3.69
N GLU A 181 -5.28 4.35 -3.70
CA GLU A 181 -4.50 3.38 -2.92
C GLU A 181 -3.44 4.15 -2.11
N CYS A 182 -3.52 4.09 -0.78
CA CYS A 182 -2.69 4.93 0.11
C CYS A 182 -1.86 4.11 1.10
N ASN A 183 -0.58 4.49 1.23
CA ASN A 183 0.34 4.01 2.26
C ASN A 183 0.43 5.04 3.40
N GLY A 184 0.56 4.56 4.64
CA GLY A 184 0.68 5.43 5.82
C GLY A 184 -0.62 6.09 6.30
N LEU A 185 -1.78 5.59 5.86
CA LEU A 185 -3.09 6.16 6.24
C LEU A 185 -4.18 5.14 6.57
N THR A 186 -4.05 3.88 6.17
CA THR A 186 -5.17 2.92 6.21
C THR A 186 -4.87 1.71 7.10
N ASN A 187 -5.92 1.10 7.66
CA ASN A 187 -5.85 -0.20 8.34
C ASN A 187 -5.45 -1.36 7.41
N ARG A 188 -5.21 -1.10 6.12
CA ARG A 188 -4.80 -2.08 5.13
C ARG A 188 -3.33 -1.87 4.80
N SER A 189 -2.55 -2.92 4.95
CA SER A 189 -1.14 -2.90 4.61
C SER A 189 -0.96 -2.71 3.10
N ALA A 190 0.01 -1.88 2.72
CA ALA A 190 0.51 -1.79 1.34
C ALA A 190 1.11 -3.11 0.84
N PHE A 191 1.49 -3.98 1.79
CA PHE A 191 2.18 -5.22 1.54
C PHE A 191 1.21 -6.39 1.37
N LYS A 192 1.65 -7.42 0.63
CA LYS A 192 0.89 -8.64 0.43
C LYS A 192 0.53 -9.31 1.78
N PRO A 193 -0.64 -9.96 1.89
CA PRO A 193 -1.00 -10.74 3.07
C PRO A 193 0.07 -11.78 3.42
N GLY A 194 0.24 -12.07 4.71
CA GLY A 194 1.23 -13.05 5.19
C GLY A 194 2.67 -12.53 5.32
N THR A 195 3.00 -11.36 4.75
CA THR A 195 4.35 -10.78 4.86
C THR A 195 4.69 -10.33 6.28
N ARG A 196 3.69 -10.03 7.12
CA ARG A 196 3.79 -9.40 8.45
C ARG A 196 4.39 -7.98 8.42
N LEU A 197 4.57 -7.40 7.23
CA LEU A 197 5.01 -6.03 7.05
C LEU A 197 3.84 -5.04 7.19
N PRO A 198 4.09 -3.82 7.69
CA PRO A 198 5.38 -3.31 8.17
C PRO A 198 5.76 -3.74 9.60
N GLY A 199 4.92 -4.51 10.29
CA GLY A 199 5.09 -4.87 11.71
C GLY A 199 6.43 -5.54 12.08
N LEU A 200 7.09 -6.22 11.14
CA LEU A 200 8.43 -6.78 11.33
C LEU A 200 9.51 -5.75 11.68
N MET A 201 9.29 -4.47 11.36
CA MET A 201 10.25 -3.40 11.63
C MET A 201 10.28 -2.97 13.11
N GLY A 202 9.36 -3.47 13.94
CA GLY A 202 9.33 -3.22 15.37
C GLY A 202 9.35 -1.72 15.71
N VAL A 203 10.31 -1.33 16.55
CA VAL A 203 10.42 0.04 17.09
C VAL A 203 10.68 1.13 16.04
N TYR A 204 11.13 0.77 14.85
CA TYR A 204 11.43 1.73 13.79
C TYR A 204 10.16 2.23 13.08
N PHE A 205 9.11 1.42 13.07
CA PHE A 205 7.83 1.75 12.42
C PHE A 205 6.78 2.21 13.44
N ARG A 206 5.95 3.18 13.03
CA ARG A 206 4.74 3.60 13.73
C ARG A 206 3.59 3.68 12.74
N GLU A 207 2.39 3.48 13.25
CA GLU A 207 1.18 3.69 12.47
C GLU A 207 1.16 5.12 11.90
N GLY A 208 0.89 5.23 10.60
CA GLY A 208 0.95 6.50 9.87
C GLY A 208 2.23 6.72 9.08
N ASP A 209 3.29 5.93 9.29
CA ASP A 209 4.49 6.05 8.46
C ASP A 209 4.28 5.50 7.05
N VAL A 210 4.99 6.09 6.09
CA VAL A 210 5.16 5.49 4.77
C VAL A 210 6.41 4.61 4.81
N VAL A 211 6.22 3.33 4.53
CA VAL A 211 7.33 2.38 4.40
C VAL A 211 7.50 2.05 2.93
N LEU A 212 8.67 2.38 2.40
CA LEU A 212 9.11 1.93 1.09
C LEU A 212 10.09 0.76 1.27
N LEU A 213 9.80 -0.40 0.71
CA LEU A 213 10.64 -1.60 0.80
C LEU A 213 11.20 -1.97 -0.56
N TYR A 214 12.48 -2.34 -0.59
CA TYR A 214 13.25 -2.63 -1.78
C TYR A 214 13.94 -3.99 -1.70
N ASP A 215 14.10 -4.65 -2.84
CA ASP A 215 14.80 -5.93 -2.94
C ASP A 215 16.32 -5.76 -2.85
N THR A 216 16.88 -4.63 -3.33
CA THR A 216 18.33 -4.33 -3.25
C THR A 216 18.65 -2.99 -2.58
N ARG A 217 19.92 -2.84 -2.16
CA ARG A 217 20.44 -1.60 -1.59
C ARG A 217 20.41 -0.46 -2.61
N GLU A 218 20.77 -0.76 -3.84
CA GLU A 218 20.86 0.21 -4.94
C GLU A 218 19.50 0.78 -5.28
N GLN A 219 18.44 -0.05 -5.28
CA GLN A 219 17.07 0.42 -5.46
C GLN A 219 16.63 1.37 -4.33
N ARG A 220 16.96 1.02 -3.08
CA ARG A 220 16.73 1.88 -1.92
C ARG A 220 17.46 3.21 -2.05
N ASP A 221 18.74 3.18 -2.41
CA ASP A 221 19.61 4.34 -2.52
C ASP A 221 19.21 5.26 -3.69
N LEU A 222 18.74 4.68 -4.80
CA LEU A 222 18.12 5.41 -5.90
C LEU A 222 16.85 6.12 -5.44
N ALA A 223 15.95 5.42 -4.74
CA ALA A 223 14.72 6.01 -4.23
C ALA A 223 14.99 7.10 -3.18
N ALA A 224 16.00 6.93 -2.32
CA ALA A 224 16.46 7.96 -1.41
C ALA A 224 16.96 9.19 -2.18
N GLY A 225 17.70 9.00 -3.27
CA GLY A 225 18.08 10.06 -4.18
C GLY A 225 16.87 10.81 -4.75
N ILE A 226 15.91 10.09 -5.34
CA ILE A 226 14.68 10.68 -5.89
C ILE A 226 13.96 11.53 -4.83
N LEU A 227 13.79 10.97 -3.63
CA LEU A 227 13.13 11.67 -2.52
C LEU A 227 13.91 12.91 -2.05
N ALA A 228 15.25 12.87 -2.06
CA ALA A 228 16.08 14.02 -1.70
C ALA A 228 15.97 15.17 -2.72
N GLN A 229 15.83 14.87 -4.02
CA GLN A 229 15.58 15.89 -5.03
C GLN A 229 14.16 16.46 -4.95
N LEU A 230 13.16 15.61 -4.74
CA LEU A 230 11.77 16.06 -4.60
C LEU A 230 11.58 16.86 -3.32
N PHE A 231 12.14 16.41 -2.19
CA PHE A 231 11.94 17.03 -0.87
C PHE A 231 13.29 17.45 -0.27
N PRO A 232 13.82 18.63 -0.62
CA PRO A 232 15.14 19.08 -0.15
C PRO A 232 15.29 19.18 1.37
N ASN A 233 14.17 19.31 2.10
CA ASN A 233 14.15 19.39 3.56
C ASN A 233 14.04 18.01 4.25
N LEU A 234 13.97 16.91 3.49
CA LEU A 234 13.90 15.57 4.05
C LEU A 234 15.24 15.19 4.69
N VAL A 235 15.21 14.92 6.00
CA VAL A 235 16.41 14.51 6.74
C VAL A 235 16.57 13.00 6.72
N PHE A 236 17.71 12.51 6.25
CA PHE A 236 18.04 11.08 6.27
C PHE A 236 18.74 10.71 7.58
N ASN A 237 18.12 9.80 8.33
CA ASN A 237 18.66 9.25 9.56
C ASN A 237 19.23 7.84 9.30
N PRO A 238 20.31 7.47 10.02
CA PRO A 238 20.91 6.14 9.96
C PRO A 238 19.96 5.04 10.47
#